data_AF-A0A1V3W8G7-F1
#
_entry.id   AF-A0A1V3W8G7-F1
#
_cell.length_a   1.000
_cell.length_b   1.000
_cell.length_c   1.000
_cell.angle_alpha   90.00
_cell.angle_beta   90.00
_cell.angle_gamma   90.00
#
_symmetry.space_group_name_H-M   'P 1'
#
loop_
_entity.id
_entity.type
_entity.pdbx_description
1 polymer ?
#
loop_
_entity_poly.entity_id
_entity_poly.type
_entity_poly.pdbx_seq_one_letter_code
_entity_poly.pdbx_strand_id
1 'polypeptide(L)'
;MYGELLDLVAADVEAGGLFGSILSGHEDDPSRHAVPLRLLGGLHRLVLDGRAPTLRRWYPSTGGSWDAAAAWPDIIRVAADHADALRAALDQPPQTNEVGRSAALIGGLLQVNHEFGLPIRLFEIGASAGLNLRPTATATATTAATGDRPRHR
;
A
#
# COMPACT_ATOMS: atom_id res chain seq x y z
N MET A 1 -3.90 13.37 -3.84
CA MET A 1 -4.76 13.00 -2.70
C MET A 1 -3.96 12.62 -1.44
N TYR A 2 -3.57 11.36 -1.20
CA TYR A 2 -2.98 10.98 0.11
C TYR A 2 -1.69 11.72 0.48
N GLY A 3 -0.85 12.09 -0.49
CA GLY A 3 0.32 12.97 -0.25
C GLY A 3 -0.11 14.34 0.28
N GLU A 4 -0.98 15.05 -0.46
CA GLU A 4 -1.50 16.36 -0.04
C GLU A 4 -2.26 16.30 1.30
N LEU A 5 -2.97 15.19 1.56
CA LEU A 5 -3.63 15.00 2.86
C LEU A 5 -2.62 14.82 3.99
N LEU A 6 -1.50 14.13 3.76
CA LEU A 6 -0.42 14.05 4.74
C LEU A 6 0.21 15.41 4.99
N ASP A 7 0.42 16.22 3.95
CA ASP A 7 0.97 17.57 4.08
C ASP A 7 0.04 18.46 4.94
N LEU A 8 -1.28 18.37 4.74
CA LEU A 8 -2.26 19.08 5.57
C LEU A 8 -2.27 18.60 7.03
N VAL A 9 -2.20 17.29 7.26
CA VAL A 9 -2.11 16.71 8.61
C VAL A 9 -0.83 17.16 9.30
N ALA A 10 0.30 17.18 8.59
CA ALA A 10 1.57 17.66 9.14
C ALA A 10 1.48 19.13 9.56
N ALA A 11 0.93 19.99 8.69
CA ALA A 11 0.72 21.40 9.01
C ALA A 11 -0.22 21.62 10.21
N ASP A 12 -1.27 20.80 10.35
CA ASP A 12 -2.15 20.83 11.53
C ASP A 12 -1.41 20.45 12.81
N VAL A 13 -0.61 19.39 12.77
CA VAL A 13 0.20 18.94 13.92
C VAL A 13 1.20 20.03 14.33
N GLU A 14 1.91 20.62 13.38
CA GLU A 14 2.87 21.72 13.63
C GLU A 14 2.18 22.96 14.22
N ALA A 15 0.93 23.22 13.85
CA ALA A 15 0.11 24.29 14.40
C ALA A 15 -0.53 23.95 15.77
N GLY A 16 -0.27 22.76 16.32
CA GLY A 16 -0.88 22.30 17.59
C GLY A 16 -2.36 21.90 17.45
N GLY A 17 -2.77 21.49 16.26
CA GLY A 17 -4.14 21.15 15.90
C GLY A 17 -4.63 19.79 16.38
N LEU A 18 -5.82 19.43 15.90
CA LEU A 18 -6.54 18.23 16.30
C LEU A 18 -5.73 16.95 16.07
N PHE A 19 -5.04 16.84 14.94
CA PHE A 19 -4.29 15.63 14.60
C PHE A 19 -3.09 15.43 15.52
N GLY A 20 -2.51 16.48 16.10
CA GLY A 20 -1.51 16.36 17.15
C GLY A 20 -2.05 15.63 18.39
N SER A 21 -3.30 15.93 18.78
CA SER A 21 -3.97 15.24 19.88
C SER A 21 -4.40 13.81 19.55
N ILE A 22 -4.67 13.50 18.29
CA ILE A 22 -4.99 12.13 17.84
C ILE A 22 -3.72 11.27 17.79
N LEU A 23 -2.60 11.84 17.35
CA LEU A 23 -1.30 11.15 17.20
C LEU A 23 -0.48 11.11 18.49
N SER A 24 -0.95 11.73 19.57
CA SER A 24 -0.21 11.79 20.83
C SER A 24 0.15 10.40 21.35
N GLY A 25 1.41 10.24 21.79
CA GLY A 25 1.99 8.96 22.21
C GLY A 25 2.75 8.22 21.11
N HIS A 26 2.75 8.74 19.87
CA HIS A 26 3.48 8.18 18.72
C HIS A 26 4.56 9.13 18.18
N GLU A 27 5.00 10.13 18.96
CA GLU A 27 5.94 11.16 18.52
C GLU A 27 7.32 10.57 18.17
N ASP A 28 7.77 9.58 18.95
CA ASP A 28 9.06 8.93 18.82
C ASP A 28 8.98 7.56 18.11
N ASP A 29 7.81 7.23 17.54
CA ASP A 29 7.60 5.93 16.92
C ASP A 29 8.48 5.76 15.65
N PRO A 30 9.16 4.62 15.49
CA PRO A 30 9.98 4.38 14.30
C PRO A 30 9.18 4.48 12.99
N SER A 31 9.75 5.10 11.96
CA SER A 31 9.10 5.29 10.65
C SER A 31 8.53 4.00 10.04
N ARG A 32 9.19 2.85 10.29
CA ARG A 32 8.72 1.51 9.88
C ARG A 32 7.34 1.14 10.43
N HIS A 33 6.87 1.77 11.51
CA HIS A 33 5.52 1.55 12.04
C HIS A 33 4.45 2.19 11.15
N ALA A 34 4.83 3.15 10.30
CA ALA A 34 3.95 3.81 9.34
C ALA A 34 2.66 4.37 9.97
N VAL A 35 2.76 4.96 11.16
CA VAL A 35 1.64 5.58 11.89
C VAL A 35 0.82 6.54 11.03
N PRO A 36 1.43 7.43 10.20
CA PRO A 36 0.64 8.29 9.32
C PRO A 36 -0.24 7.51 8.33
N LEU A 37 0.24 6.38 7.81
CA LEU A 37 -0.56 5.53 6.91
C LEU A 37 -1.72 4.86 7.65
N ARG A 38 -1.56 4.53 8.94
CA ARG A 38 -2.64 4.00 9.79
C ARG A 38 -3.74 5.04 9.99
N LEU A 39 -3.37 6.29 10.27
CA LEU A 39 -4.33 7.40 10.39
C LEU A 39 -5.13 7.60 9.09
N LEU A 40 -4.45 7.67 7.94
CA LEU A 40 -5.12 7.81 6.64
C LEU A 40 -6.01 6.60 6.33
N GLY A 41 -5.54 5.40 6.68
CA GLY A 41 -6.32 4.17 6.60
C GLY A 41 -7.58 4.21 7.45
N GLY A 42 -7.50 4.74 8.67
CA GLY A 42 -8.63 4.97 9.57
C GLY A 42 -9.66 5.94 8.97
N LEU A 43 -9.21 7.08 8.44
CA LEU A 43 -10.09 8.04 7.76
C LEU A 43 -10.80 7.39 6.57
N HIS A 44 -10.05 6.69 5.70
CA HIS A 44 -10.64 5.99 4.56
C HIS A 44 -11.61 4.90 5.00
N ARG A 45 -11.31 4.18 6.08
CA ARG A 45 -12.20 3.16 6.64
C ARG A 45 -13.53 3.75 7.10
N LEU A 46 -13.53 4.91 7.75
CA LEU A 46 -14.77 5.62 8.12
C LEU A 46 -15.63 5.94 6.89
N VAL A 47 -15.01 6.28 5.75
CA VAL A 47 -15.72 6.53 4.49
C VAL A 47 -16.31 5.23 3.92
N LEU A 48 -15.52 4.16 3.87
CA LEU A 48 -15.95 2.87 3.33
C LEU A 48 -17.07 2.24 4.18
N ASP A 49 -17.01 2.38 5.50
CA ASP A 49 -18.04 1.91 6.43
C ASP A 49 -19.29 2.81 6.45
N GLY A 50 -19.31 3.89 5.66
CA GLY A 50 -20.44 4.84 5.60
C GLY A 50 -20.62 5.71 6.85
N ARG A 51 -19.64 5.69 7.77
CA ARG A 51 -19.65 6.46 9.03
C ARG A 51 -19.29 7.94 8.82
N ALA A 52 -18.62 8.25 7.72
CA ALA A 52 -18.28 9.62 7.31
C ALA A 52 -18.86 9.96 5.91
N PRO A 53 -20.19 10.01 5.74
CA PRO A 53 -20.82 10.16 4.42
C PRO A 53 -20.41 11.47 3.73
N THR A 54 -20.14 12.52 4.49
CA THR A 54 -19.69 13.82 3.96
C THR A 54 -18.32 13.77 3.29
N LEU A 55 -17.46 12.82 3.67
CA LEU A 55 -16.14 12.64 3.04
C LEU A 55 -16.19 11.83 1.76
N ARG A 56 -17.26 11.06 1.50
CA ARG A 56 -17.36 10.19 0.32
C ARG A 56 -17.08 10.94 -0.99
N ARG A 57 -17.56 12.18 -1.10
CA ARG A 57 -17.35 13.04 -2.29
C ARG A 57 -15.89 13.39 -2.56
N TRP A 58 -15.02 13.29 -1.55
CA TRP A 58 -13.59 13.64 -1.65
C TRP A 58 -12.70 12.41 -1.96
N TYR A 59 -13.24 11.20 -1.84
CA TYR A 59 -12.49 9.94 -2.03
C TYR A 59 -12.75 9.34 -3.43
N PRO A 60 -11.77 9.33 -4.36
CA PRO A 60 -11.91 8.72 -5.68
C PRO A 60 -12.23 7.22 -5.66
N SER A 61 -11.75 6.48 -4.66
CA SER A 61 -12.09 5.07 -4.43
C SER A 61 -13.59 4.82 -4.23
N THR A 62 -14.35 5.85 -3.84
CA THR A 62 -15.81 5.79 -3.67
C THR A 62 -16.59 6.58 -4.73
N GLY A 63 -15.92 6.96 -5.83
CA GLY A 63 -16.49 7.75 -6.93
C GLY A 63 -16.49 9.26 -6.70
N GLY A 64 -15.74 9.75 -5.70
CA GLY A 64 -15.55 11.18 -5.45
C GLY A 64 -14.39 11.80 -6.26
N SER A 65 -14.13 13.08 -6.01
CA SER A 65 -13.02 13.84 -6.59
C SER A 65 -12.26 14.55 -5.49
N TRP A 66 -10.94 14.48 -5.50
CA TRP A 66 -10.12 15.11 -4.47
C TRP A 66 -9.92 16.61 -4.73
N ASP A 67 -10.12 17.41 -3.69
CA ASP A 67 -9.70 18.82 -3.61
C ASP A 67 -9.24 19.07 -2.18
N ALA A 68 -7.96 19.35 -1.99
CA ALA A 68 -7.36 19.45 -0.66
C ALA A 68 -7.96 20.59 0.17
N ALA A 69 -8.09 21.78 -0.41
CA ALA A 69 -8.58 22.97 0.29
C ALA A 69 -10.07 22.84 0.64
N ALA A 70 -10.88 22.30 -0.27
CA ALA A 70 -12.31 22.11 -0.04
C ALA A 70 -12.61 20.93 0.89
N ALA A 71 -11.80 19.86 0.86
CA ALA A 71 -11.99 18.69 1.71
C ALA A 71 -11.55 18.93 3.17
N TRP A 72 -10.56 19.79 3.39
CA TRP A 72 -9.93 19.94 4.71
C TRP A 72 -10.91 20.26 5.87
N PRO A 73 -11.85 21.21 5.73
CA PRO A 73 -12.81 21.49 6.79
C PRO A 73 -13.71 20.30 7.15
N ASP A 74 -14.11 19.51 6.14
CA ASP A 74 -14.90 18.29 6.38
C ASP A 74 -14.06 17.21 7.09
N ILE A 75 -12.79 17.10 6.73
CA ILE A 75 -11.85 16.15 7.34
C ILE A 75 -11.64 16.49 8.81
N ILE A 76 -11.40 17.75 9.15
CA ILE A 76 -11.27 18.20 10.55
C ILE A 76 -12.53 17.88 11.35
N ARG A 77 -13.72 18.20 10.82
CA ARG A 77 -14.99 17.91 11.49
C ARG A 77 -15.16 16.42 11.74
N VAL A 78 -14.96 15.59 10.72
CA VAL A 78 -15.09 14.13 10.84
C VAL A 78 -14.04 13.54 11.77
N ALA A 79 -12.81 14.05 11.74
CA ALA A 79 -11.75 13.63 12.65
C ALA A 79 -12.09 13.97 14.11
N ALA A 80 -12.73 15.12 14.36
CA ALA A 80 -13.18 15.49 15.69
C ALA A 80 -14.32 14.57 16.17
N ASP A 81 -15.32 14.34 15.30
CA ASP A 81 -16.47 13.47 15.59
C ASP A 81 -16.08 12.00 15.81
N HIS A 82 -14.92 11.57 15.29
CA HIS A 82 -14.44 10.19 15.33
C HIS A 82 -13.02 10.04 15.88
N ALA A 83 -12.57 10.95 16.75
CA ALA A 83 -11.21 10.96 17.27
C ALA A 83 -10.80 9.61 17.90
N ASP A 84 -11.68 8.99 18.69
CA ASP A 84 -11.39 7.70 19.34
C ASP A 84 -11.27 6.55 18.33
N ALA A 85 -12.07 6.57 17.27
CA ALA A 85 -11.96 5.58 16.20
C ALA A 85 -10.64 5.75 15.42
N LEU A 86 -10.19 6.98 15.22
CA LEU A 86 -8.91 7.25 14.59
C LEU A 86 -7.73 6.85 15.48
N ARG A 87 -7.80 7.09 16.80
CA ARG A 87 -6.80 6.58 17.75
C ARG A 87 -6.73 5.06 17.72
N ALA A 88 -7.88 4.37 17.78
CA ALA A 88 -7.93 2.91 17.69
C ALA A 88 -7.35 2.38 16.35
N ALA A 89 -7.46 3.14 15.26
CA ALA A 89 -6.86 2.78 13.98
C ALA A 89 -5.32 2.85 14.02
N LEU A 90 -4.70 3.66 14.89
CA LEU A 90 -3.25 3.74 15.04
C LEU A 90 -2.65 2.42 15.56
N ASP A 91 -3.43 1.61 16.28
CA ASP A 91 -3.02 0.29 16.75
C ASP A 91 -3.16 -0.81 15.69
N GLN A 92 -3.73 -0.50 14.52
CA GLN A 92 -3.97 -1.45 13.45
C GLN A 92 -2.88 -1.29 12.37
N PRO A 93 -1.81 -2.10 12.38
CA PRO A 93 -0.77 -2.00 11.36
C PRO A 93 -1.36 -2.29 9.97
N PRO A 94 -0.99 -1.52 8.94
CA PRO A 94 -1.39 -1.84 7.58
C PRO A 94 -0.75 -3.19 7.19
N GLN A 95 -1.40 -3.94 6.31
CA GLN A 95 -0.79 -5.14 5.73
C GLN A 95 0.42 -4.70 4.88
N THR A 96 1.63 -4.89 5.41
CA THR A 96 2.86 -4.68 4.65
C THR A 96 3.13 -5.95 3.85
N ASN A 97 2.77 -5.93 2.58
CA ASN A 97 3.29 -6.94 1.66
C ASN A 97 4.78 -6.68 1.48
N GLU A 98 5.59 -7.41 2.24
CA GLU A 98 7.04 -7.33 2.21
C GLU A 98 7.60 -8.15 1.03
N VAL A 99 7.24 -7.73 -0.19
CA VAL A 99 7.61 -8.37 -1.46
C VAL A 99 9.13 -8.57 -1.55
N GLY A 100 9.91 -7.68 -0.93
CA GLY A 100 11.37 -7.78 -0.85
C GLY A 100 11.88 -9.05 -0.16
N ARG A 101 11.13 -9.67 0.76
CA ARG A 101 11.53 -10.95 1.39
C ARG A 101 11.62 -12.08 0.38
N SER A 102 10.87 -11.98 -0.72
CA SER A 102 10.90 -12.94 -1.81
C SER A 102 12.00 -12.64 -2.84
N ALA A 103 12.84 -11.62 -2.66
CA ALA A 103 13.92 -11.32 -3.59
C ALA A 103 14.91 -12.49 -3.74
N ALA A 104 15.21 -13.21 -2.65
CA ALA A 104 16.08 -14.40 -2.70
C ALA A 104 15.46 -15.55 -3.51
N LEU A 105 14.13 -15.69 -3.51
CA LEU A 105 13.42 -16.67 -4.34
C LEU A 105 13.68 -16.41 -5.83
N ILE A 106 13.72 -15.15 -6.27
CA ILE A 106 14.04 -14.80 -7.67
C ILE A 106 15.43 -15.33 -8.04
N GLY A 107 16.43 -15.12 -7.19
CA GLY A 107 17.79 -15.63 -7.41
C GLY A 107 17.84 -17.16 -7.51
N GLY A 108 17.17 -17.87 -6.60
CA GLY A 108 17.09 -19.34 -6.64
C GLY A 108 16.40 -19.86 -7.91
N LEU A 109 15.29 -19.24 -8.33
CA LEU A 109 14.58 -19.62 -9.55
C LEU A 109 15.43 -19.39 -10.81
N LEU A 110 16.22 -18.31 -10.86
CA LEU A 110 17.16 -18.07 -11.96
C LEU A 110 18.25 -19.15 -12.02
N GLN A 111 18.78 -19.58 -10.87
CA GLN A 111 19.77 -20.65 -10.81
C GLN A 111 19.21 -21.99 -11.28
N VAL A 112 18.02 -22.37 -10.83
CA VAL A 112 17.33 -23.60 -11.26
C VAL A 112 17.04 -23.57 -12.76
N ASN A 113 16.57 -22.43 -13.29
CA ASN A 113 16.36 -22.28 -14.73
C ASN A 113 17.67 -22.42 -15.53
N HIS A 114 18.76 -21.85 -15.03
CA HIS A 114 20.08 -21.98 -15.67
C HIS A 114 20.57 -23.43 -15.71
N GLU A 115 20.36 -24.20 -14.64
CA GLU A 115 20.85 -25.58 -14.54
C GLU A 115 20.03 -26.58 -15.36
N PHE A 116 18.70 -26.42 -15.40
CA PHE A 116 17.81 -27.40 -16.03
C PHE A 116 17.18 -26.93 -17.35
N GLY A 117 17.17 -25.62 -17.65
CA GLY A 117 16.61 -25.06 -18.88
C GLY A 117 15.10 -25.24 -19.04
N LEU A 118 14.38 -25.52 -17.95
CA LEU A 118 12.94 -25.81 -17.96
C LEU A 118 12.12 -24.58 -17.53
N PRO A 119 10.92 -24.38 -18.11
CA PRO A 119 10.05 -23.27 -17.74
C PRO A 119 9.56 -23.41 -16.29
N ILE A 120 9.60 -22.29 -15.55
CA ILE A 120 9.15 -22.21 -14.15
C ILE A 120 7.71 -21.69 -14.10
N ARG A 121 6.85 -22.38 -13.34
CA ARG A 121 5.49 -21.90 -13.00
C ARG A 121 5.39 -21.67 -11.50
N LEU A 122 5.18 -20.42 -11.09
CA LEU A 122 5.00 -20.06 -9.69
C LEU A 122 3.51 -20.00 -9.33
N PHE A 123 3.14 -20.67 -8.25
CA PHE A 123 1.81 -20.59 -7.66
C PHE A 123 1.94 -20.08 -6.22
N GLU A 124 1.46 -18.86 -5.98
CA GLU A 124 1.44 -18.26 -4.65
C GLU A 124 -0.01 -18.13 -4.18
N ILE A 125 -0.34 -18.85 -3.11
CA ILE A 125 -1.67 -18.77 -2.50
C ILE A 125 -1.76 -17.44 -1.76
N GLY A 126 -2.76 -16.62 -2.10
CA GLY A 126 -2.95 -15.31 -1.47
C GLY A 126 -2.03 -14.21 -2.00
N ALA A 127 -1.59 -14.29 -3.26
CA ALA A 127 -0.64 -13.35 -3.89
C ALA A 127 -1.08 -11.86 -3.91
N SER A 128 -2.33 -11.54 -3.52
CA SER A 128 -2.88 -10.18 -3.53
C SER A 128 -2.64 -9.49 -4.89
N ALA A 129 -1.89 -8.38 -4.94
CA ALA A 129 -1.53 -7.68 -6.17
C ALA A 129 -0.57 -8.44 -7.11
N GLY A 130 -0.13 -9.67 -6.76
CA GLY A 130 0.63 -10.56 -7.63
C GLY A 130 2.10 -10.15 -7.84
N LEU A 131 2.66 -9.30 -6.97
CA LEU A 131 4.01 -8.74 -7.16
C LEU A 131 5.11 -9.81 -7.14
N ASN A 132 4.95 -10.90 -6.38
CA ASN A 132 5.86 -12.04 -6.34
C ASN A 132 5.67 -13.02 -7.52
N LEU A 133 4.58 -12.90 -8.31
CA LEU A 133 4.33 -13.76 -9.48
C LEU A 133 5.04 -13.30 -10.75
N ARG A 134 5.58 -12.06 -10.76
CA ARG A 134 6.27 -11.45 -11.90
C ARG A 134 7.43 -12.28 -12.49
N PRO A 135 8.24 -13.03 -11.72
CA PRO A 135 9.34 -13.86 -12.26
C PRO A 135 8.87 -14.99 -13.20
N THR A 136 7.61 -15.39 -13.12
CA THR A 136 7.02 -16.38 -14.04
C THR A 136 7.13 -15.92 -15.50
N ALA A 137 7.07 -14.61 -15.76
CA ALA A 137 7.16 -14.06 -17.11
C ALA A 137 8.59 -13.99 -17.65
N THR A 138 9.60 -13.81 -16.80
CA THR A 138 11.01 -13.66 -17.20
C THR A 138 11.69 -15.00 -17.48
N ALA A 139 11.30 -16.07 -16.78
CA ALA A 139 11.83 -17.42 -17.03
C ALA A 139 11.37 -18.01 -18.38
N THR A 140 10.21 -17.60 -18.91
CA THR A 140 9.73 -17.99 -20.25
C THR A 140 10.42 -17.25 -21.40
N ALA A 141 11.01 -16.08 -21.17
CA ALA A 141 11.62 -15.28 -22.23
C ALA A 141 13.03 -15.80 -22.63
N THR A 142 13.75 -16.45 -21.72
CA THR A 142 15.11 -16.96 -21.99
C THR A 142 15.10 -18.21 -22.88
N THR A 143 14.00 -18.98 -22.93
CA THR A 143 13.90 -20.20 -23.73
C THR A 143 13.48 -19.98 -25.20
N ALA A 144 13.14 -18.75 -25.60
CA ALA A 144 12.68 -18.46 -26.95
C ALA A 144 13.80 -18.07 -27.95
N ALA A 145 15.07 -17.97 -27.51
CA ALA A 145 16.16 -17.41 -28.33
C ALA A 145 17.26 -18.40 -28.77
N THR A 146 17.08 -19.72 -28.62
CA THR A 146 18.10 -20.67 -29.12
C THR A 146 17.44 -21.96 -29.58
N GLY A 147 17.12 -22.02 -30.87
CA GLY A 147 16.47 -23.16 -31.49
C GLY A 147 16.77 -23.27 -32.97
N ASP A 148 18.04 -23.14 -33.37
CA ASP A 148 18.50 -23.65 -34.67
C ASP A 148 19.02 -25.07 -34.44
N ARG A 149 18.24 -26.08 -34.84
CA ARG A 149 18.69 -27.48 -34.84
C ARG A 149 19.31 -27.78 -36.22
N PRO A 150 20.50 -28.39 -36.30
CA PRO A 150 21.03 -28.82 -37.58
C PRO A 150 20.21 -30.00 -38.11
N ARG A 151 19.77 -29.88 -39.37
CA ARG A 151 19.19 -31.00 -40.12
C ARG A 151 20.32 -31.97 -40.47
N HIS A 152 20.30 -33.16 -39.88
CA HIS A 152 21.07 -34.29 -40.40
C HIS A 152 20.26 -35.00 -41.50
N ARG A 153 20.95 -35.25 -42.62
CA ARG A 153 20.52 -36.10 -43.74
C ARG A 153 20.43 -37.56 -43.31
#